data_AF-A0A5C5V113-F1
#
_entry.id   AF-A0A5C5V113-F1
#
_cell.length_a   1.000
_cell.length_b   1.000
_cell.length_c   1.000
_cell.angle_alpha   90.00
_cell.angle_beta   90.00
_cell.angle_gamma   90.00
#
_symmetry.space_group_name_H-M   'P 1'
#
loop_
_entity.id
_entity.type
_entity.pdbx_description
1 polymer ?
#
loop_
_entity_poly.entity_id
_entity_poly.type
_entity_poly.pdbx_seq_one_letter_code
_entity_poly.pdbx_strand_id
1 'polypeptide(L)'
;MTKTYFDVTGQELSPNLREQLEYFDGDVSRFNKRVDRASDDEQRTDRALRAITSCMWGLTIRHFGFPYETPALAYCQKGLELAELYFNLVGPKILAAAPKVEWYTVSLRSFLLASLSNQHEVRTQFADYLVPQLQVEPMAIPEEPLHGDLLLVIASSMRSEPMNVTQQLTQLGNSRKKRPKLLLQAFHALQNDDQAKFTQSIIASTDRFVNSSACENNVLLDATAKLESVLVGLAWEKGWQDLDFPFETAARLITHRSIGIAP
;
A
#
# COMPACT_ATOMS: atom_id res chain seq x y z
N MET A 1 0.34 11.96 -31.39
CA MET A 1 1.60 12.43 -30.78
C MET A 1 1.93 11.46 -29.67
N THR A 2 3.06 10.76 -29.77
CA THR A 2 3.56 9.84 -28.73
C THR A 2 4.11 10.68 -27.58
N LYS A 3 3.69 10.41 -26.34
CA LYS A 3 4.19 11.17 -25.17
C LYS A 3 5.61 10.69 -24.85
N THR A 4 6.53 11.62 -24.59
CA THR A 4 7.88 11.29 -24.12
C THR A 4 7.92 11.39 -22.60
N TYR A 5 8.49 10.39 -21.96
CA TYR A 5 8.54 10.27 -20.49
C TYR A 5 9.99 10.18 -20.03
N PHE A 6 10.32 10.84 -18.92
CA PHE A 6 11.66 10.92 -18.35
C PHE A 6 11.62 10.55 -16.86
N ASP A 7 12.69 9.94 -16.34
CA ASP A 7 12.83 9.63 -14.92
C ASP A 7 13.30 10.84 -14.08
N VAL A 8 13.44 10.66 -12.75
CA VAL A 8 13.94 11.69 -11.82
C VAL A 8 15.34 12.22 -12.14
N THR A 9 16.14 11.48 -12.91
CA THR A 9 17.49 11.87 -13.33
C THR A 9 17.50 12.58 -14.69
N GLY A 10 16.33 12.71 -15.33
CA GLY A 10 16.17 13.29 -16.67
C GLY A 10 16.48 12.30 -17.80
N GLN A 11 16.61 11.00 -17.51
CA GLN A 11 16.81 9.99 -18.55
C GLN A 11 15.48 9.58 -19.18
N GLU A 12 15.46 9.44 -20.50
CA GLU A 12 14.28 8.98 -21.22
C GLU A 12 13.93 7.54 -20.83
N LEU A 13 12.65 7.30 -20.58
CA LEU A 13 12.18 5.98 -20.19
C LEU A 13 12.37 4.93 -21.26
N SER A 14 12.64 3.72 -20.80
CA SER A 14 12.61 2.54 -21.66
C SER A 14 11.25 2.40 -22.37
N PRO A 15 11.24 1.86 -23.61
CA PRO A 15 10.01 1.67 -24.38
C PRO A 15 8.93 0.86 -23.63
N ASN A 16 9.33 -0.16 -22.87
CA ASN A 16 8.40 -0.98 -22.09
C ASN A 16 7.70 -0.18 -20.98
N LEU A 17 8.45 0.68 -20.27
CA LEU A 17 7.86 1.51 -19.22
C LEU A 17 6.90 2.55 -19.82
N ARG A 18 7.27 3.14 -20.97
CA ARG A 18 6.40 4.04 -21.74
C ARG A 18 5.10 3.38 -22.17
N GLU A 19 5.16 2.16 -22.70
CA GLU A 19 3.98 1.42 -23.13
C GLU A 19 3.05 1.11 -21.95
N GLN A 20 3.59 0.72 -20.79
CA GLN A 20 2.80 0.51 -19.58
C GLN A 20 2.13 1.80 -19.10
N LEU A 21 2.84 2.93 -19.20
CA LEU A 21 2.35 4.26 -18.83
C LEU A 21 1.23 4.76 -19.75
N GLU A 22 1.37 4.56 -21.06
CA GLU A 22 0.33 4.90 -22.04
C GLU A 22 -0.88 3.96 -21.92
N TYR A 23 -0.64 2.68 -21.68
CA TYR A 23 -1.67 1.69 -21.37
C TYR A 23 -2.47 2.11 -20.13
N PHE A 24 -1.78 2.59 -19.10
CA PHE A 24 -2.37 3.07 -17.86
C PHE A 24 -3.24 4.33 -18.02
N ASP A 25 -2.74 5.36 -18.70
CA ASP A 25 -3.50 6.57 -19.03
C ASP A 25 -4.80 6.19 -19.78
N GLY A 26 -4.69 5.23 -20.70
CA GLY A 26 -5.82 4.67 -21.42
C GLY A 26 -6.78 3.87 -20.53
N ASP A 27 -6.25 3.07 -19.61
CA ASP A 27 -7.02 2.21 -18.71
C ASP A 27 -7.77 3.02 -17.66
N VAL A 28 -7.18 4.04 -17.03
CA VAL A 28 -7.88 4.90 -16.05
C VAL A 28 -9.09 5.60 -16.71
N SER A 29 -8.93 6.12 -17.93
CA SER A 29 -10.01 6.78 -18.67
C SER A 29 -11.13 5.82 -19.10
N ARG A 30 -10.77 4.61 -19.58
CA ARG A 30 -11.75 3.57 -19.95
C ARG A 30 -12.41 2.94 -18.73
N PHE A 31 -11.69 2.85 -17.63
CA PHE A 31 -12.13 2.29 -16.36
C PHE A 31 -13.23 3.13 -15.73
N ASN A 32 -13.06 4.46 -15.67
CA ASN A 32 -14.08 5.39 -15.18
C ASN A 32 -15.43 5.16 -15.89
N LYS A 33 -15.42 4.97 -17.21
CA LYS A 33 -16.64 4.70 -17.99
C LYS A 33 -17.22 3.29 -17.79
N ARG A 34 -16.44 2.34 -17.26
CA ARG A 34 -16.83 0.93 -17.11
C ARG A 34 -17.30 0.60 -15.71
N VAL A 35 -16.78 1.22 -14.65
CA VAL A 35 -17.32 1.05 -13.28
C VAL A 35 -18.78 1.45 -13.23
N ASP A 36 -19.12 2.59 -13.82
CA ASP A 36 -20.49 3.12 -13.88
C ASP A 36 -21.48 2.19 -14.64
N ARG A 37 -20.97 1.19 -15.38
CA ARG A 37 -21.76 0.31 -16.26
C ARG A 37 -21.77 -1.16 -15.83
N ALA A 38 -21.15 -1.54 -14.71
CA ALA A 38 -21.07 -2.95 -14.30
C ALA A 38 -22.40 -3.45 -13.71
N SER A 39 -22.92 -4.56 -14.26
CA SER A 39 -24.25 -5.11 -13.95
C SER A 39 -24.28 -6.22 -12.90
N ASP A 40 -23.14 -6.86 -12.59
CA ASP A 40 -23.03 -7.89 -11.53
C ASP A 40 -21.88 -7.60 -10.54
N ASP A 41 -21.95 -8.23 -9.37
CA ASP A 41 -21.05 -7.95 -8.24
C ASP A 41 -19.63 -8.51 -8.43
N GLU A 42 -19.46 -9.63 -9.15
CA GLU A 42 -18.15 -10.24 -9.37
C GLU A 42 -17.31 -9.40 -10.34
N GLN A 43 -17.93 -8.89 -11.41
CA GLN A 43 -17.30 -7.94 -12.32
C GLN A 43 -16.98 -6.61 -11.64
N ARG A 44 -17.80 -6.17 -10.67
CA ARG A 44 -17.52 -4.96 -9.89
C ARG A 44 -16.30 -5.16 -8.99
N THR A 45 -16.18 -6.31 -8.34
CA THR A 45 -15.03 -6.66 -7.50
C THR A 45 -13.72 -6.70 -8.31
N ASP A 46 -13.64 -7.44 -9.41
CA ASP A 46 -12.43 -7.49 -10.27
C ASP A 46 -12.05 -6.10 -10.81
N ARG A 47 -13.05 -5.30 -11.20
CA ARG A 47 -12.83 -3.92 -11.64
C ARG A 47 -12.25 -3.05 -10.53
N ALA A 48 -12.85 -3.05 -9.33
CA ALA A 48 -12.35 -2.27 -8.21
C ALA A 48 -10.90 -2.63 -7.86
N LEU A 49 -10.58 -3.93 -7.82
CA LEU A 49 -9.22 -4.43 -7.62
C LEU A 49 -8.23 -3.87 -8.64
N ARG A 50 -8.56 -4.00 -9.93
CA ARG A 50 -7.70 -3.49 -11.02
C ARG A 50 -7.46 -2.01 -10.88
N ALA A 51 -8.46 -1.21 -10.54
CA ALA A 51 -8.25 0.23 -10.48
C ALA A 51 -7.60 0.73 -9.21
N ILE A 52 -7.79 0.08 -8.05
CA ILE A 52 -6.96 0.36 -6.87
C ILE A 52 -5.50 0.03 -7.20
N THR A 53 -5.26 -1.11 -7.88
CA THR A 53 -3.93 -1.48 -8.40
C THR A 53 -3.39 -0.38 -9.28
N SER A 54 -4.21 0.09 -10.22
CA SER A 54 -3.84 1.15 -11.13
C SER A 54 -3.50 2.43 -10.38
N CYS A 55 -4.38 2.96 -9.53
CA CYS A 55 -4.11 4.19 -8.77
C CYS A 55 -2.79 4.10 -8.00
N MET A 56 -2.53 2.96 -7.36
CA MET A 56 -1.26 2.73 -6.65
C MET A 56 -0.05 2.74 -7.59
N TRP A 57 -0.18 2.16 -8.78
CA TRP A 57 0.87 2.19 -9.78
C TRP A 57 1.12 3.62 -10.28
N GLY A 58 0.06 4.39 -10.57
CA GLY A 58 0.17 5.81 -10.94
C GLY A 58 0.84 6.67 -9.85
N LEU A 59 0.53 6.41 -8.57
CA LEU A 59 1.21 7.06 -7.45
C LEU A 59 2.69 6.67 -7.37
N THR A 60 3.00 5.41 -7.61
CA THR A 60 4.38 4.89 -7.65
C THR A 60 5.19 5.56 -8.74
N ILE A 61 4.60 5.67 -9.92
CA ILE A 61 5.16 6.36 -11.07
C ILE A 61 5.41 7.83 -10.79
N ARG A 62 4.44 8.52 -10.19
CA ARG A 62 4.62 9.90 -9.79
C ARG A 62 5.76 10.05 -8.78
N HIS A 63 5.81 9.17 -7.79
CA HIS A 63 6.86 9.10 -6.78
C HIS A 63 8.25 8.91 -7.39
N PHE A 64 8.36 8.09 -8.44
CA PHE A 64 9.59 7.87 -9.19
C PHE A 64 9.79 8.85 -10.36
N GLY A 65 9.11 10.00 -10.34
CA GLY A 65 9.47 11.17 -11.13
C GLY A 65 8.78 11.34 -12.48
N PHE A 66 7.69 10.61 -12.75
CA PHE A 66 6.97 10.78 -14.02
C PHE A 66 5.87 11.85 -13.89
N PRO A 67 6.02 13.01 -14.55
CA PRO A 67 5.06 14.09 -14.44
C PRO A 67 3.79 13.75 -15.24
N TYR A 68 2.68 13.60 -14.52
CA TYR A 68 1.33 13.60 -15.09
C TYR A 68 0.56 14.82 -14.61
N GLU A 69 -0.36 15.30 -15.47
CA GLU A 69 -1.17 16.51 -15.29
C GLU A 69 -2.22 16.41 -14.15
N THR A 70 -2.52 15.20 -13.67
CA THR A 70 -3.50 14.99 -12.60
C THR A 70 -2.88 15.15 -11.20
N PRO A 71 -3.49 15.91 -10.28
CA PRO A 71 -3.01 16.05 -8.90
C PRO A 71 -2.96 14.71 -8.16
N ALA A 72 -1.90 14.45 -7.39
CA ALA A 72 -1.75 13.22 -6.59
C ALA A 72 -2.94 12.95 -5.67
N LEU A 73 -3.45 14.00 -5.03
CA LEU A 73 -4.61 13.91 -4.15
C LEU A 73 -5.85 13.37 -4.87
N ALA A 74 -6.05 13.74 -6.14
CA ALA A 74 -7.18 13.24 -6.94
C ALA A 74 -7.02 11.74 -7.25
N TYR A 75 -5.80 11.24 -7.49
CA TYR A 75 -5.54 9.80 -7.62
C TYR A 75 -5.80 9.06 -6.31
N CYS A 76 -5.36 9.62 -5.18
CA CYS A 76 -5.61 9.02 -3.88
C CYS A 76 -7.12 8.94 -3.62
N GLN A 77 -7.84 10.06 -3.76
CA GLN A 77 -9.29 10.13 -3.58
C GLN A 77 -10.02 9.11 -4.45
N LYS A 78 -9.65 8.99 -5.73
CA LYS A 78 -10.27 7.99 -6.62
C LYS A 78 -10.00 6.56 -6.16
N GLY A 79 -8.78 6.29 -5.70
CA GLY A 79 -8.42 5.00 -5.12
C GLY A 79 -9.24 4.67 -3.87
N LEU A 80 -9.52 5.66 -3.01
CA LEU A 80 -10.39 5.48 -1.84
C LEU A 80 -11.82 5.13 -2.25
N GLU A 81 -12.43 5.87 -3.16
CA GLU A 81 -13.80 5.61 -3.63
C GLU A 81 -13.95 4.15 -4.13
N LEU A 82 -12.93 3.65 -4.82
CA LEU A 82 -12.92 2.29 -5.37
C LEU A 82 -12.66 1.23 -4.29
N ALA A 83 -11.83 1.55 -3.30
CA ALA A 83 -11.65 0.71 -2.12
C ALA A 83 -12.94 0.59 -1.31
N GLU A 84 -13.66 1.68 -1.09
CA GLU A 84 -14.96 1.68 -0.43
C GLU A 84 -15.96 0.80 -1.20
N LEU A 85 -16.03 0.93 -2.53
CA LEU A 85 -16.86 0.05 -3.36
C LEU A 85 -16.47 -1.44 -3.18
N TYR A 86 -15.17 -1.74 -3.19
CA TYR A 86 -14.69 -3.11 -2.98
C TYR A 86 -15.15 -3.65 -1.63
N PHE A 87 -14.90 -2.93 -0.53
CA PHE A 87 -15.26 -3.37 0.81
C PHE A 87 -16.76 -3.44 1.04
N ASN A 88 -17.57 -2.61 0.37
CA ASN A 88 -19.03 -2.73 0.41
C ASN A 88 -19.52 -4.04 -0.24
N LEU A 89 -18.87 -4.50 -1.31
CA LEU A 89 -19.24 -5.74 -2.01
C LEU A 89 -18.66 -6.99 -1.36
N VAL A 90 -17.45 -6.88 -0.80
CA VAL A 90 -16.66 -8.02 -0.33
C VAL A 90 -16.67 -8.14 1.20
N GLY A 91 -16.91 -7.06 1.94
CA GLY A 91 -16.99 -7.02 3.40
C GLY A 91 -17.90 -8.10 4.01
N PRO A 92 -19.14 -8.30 3.51
CA PRO A 92 -20.00 -9.39 3.99
C PRO A 92 -19.39 -10.78 3.81
N LYS A 93 -18.60 -11.00 2.75
CA LYS A 93 -17.91 -12.25 2.46
C LYS A 93 -16.67 -12.44 3.35
N ILE A 94 -15.98 -11.34 3.71
CA ILE A 94 -14.86 -11.35 4.66
C ILE A 94 -15.37 -11.78 6.04
N LEU A 95 -16.49 -11.20 6.50
CA LEU A 95 -17.12 -11.57 7.77
C LEU A 95 -17.65 -13.02 7.79
N ALA A 96 -18.02 -13.57 6.62
CA ALA A 96 -18.47 -14.96 6.47
C ALA A 96 -17.34 -15.98 6.22
N ALA A 97 -16.09 -15.53 6.12
CA ALA A 97 -14.83 -16.28 6.08
C ALA A 97 -14.80 -17.58 5.23
N ALA A 98 -14.54 -17.42 3.92
CA ALA A 98 -14.00 -18.48 3.06
C ALA A 98 -12.52 -18.22 2.74
N PRO A 99 -11.70 -19.25 2.44
CA PRO A 99 -10.30 -19.08 1.98
C PRO A 99 -10.16 -18.51 0.56
N LYS A 100 -11.21 -17.88 0.01
CA LYS A 100 -11.30 -17.46 -1.41
C LYS A 100 -11.25 -15.95 -1.61
N VAL A 101 -11.26 -15.16 -0.54
CA VAL A 101 -11.32 -13.70 -0.66
C VAL A 101 -9.90 -13.14 -0.64
N GLU A 102 -9.50 -12.51 -1.74
CA GLU A 102 -8.26 -11.74 -1.82
C GLU A 102 -8.41 -10.46 -1.01
N TRP A 103 -7.73 -10.32 0.12
CA TRP A 103 -7.93 -9.18 1.02
C TRP A 103 -6.64 -8.40 1.24
N TYR A 104 -5.50 -9.09 1.37
CA TYR A 104 -4.27 -8.48 1.86
C TYR A 104 -3.79 -7.36 0.95
N THR A 105 -3.72 -7.64 -0.34
CA THR A 105 -3.29 -6.66 -1.35
C THR A 105 -4.15 -5.40 -1.32
N VAL A 106 -5.47 -5.58 -1.20
CA VAL A 106 -6.43 -4.48 -1.22
C VAL A 106 -6.32 -3.69 0.06
N SER A 107 -6.43 -4.34 1.21
CA SER A 107 -6.33 -3.72 2.53
C SER A 107 -5.05 -2.90 2.67
N LEU A 108 -3.91 -3.44 2.23
CA LEU A 108 -2.63 -2.74 2.27
C LEU A 108 -2.68 -1.43 1.47
N ARG A 109 -3.23 -1.47 0.25
CA ARG A 109 -3.33 -0.31 -0.64
C ARG A 109 -4.36 0.68 -0.14
N SER A 110 -5.50 0.21 0.33
CA SER A 110 -6.57 1.03 0.89
C SER A 110 -6.10 1.77 2.14
N PHE A 111 -5.34 1.13 3.04
CA PHE A 111 -4.71 1.81 4.17
C PHE A 111 -3.70 2.86 3.72
N LEU A 112 -2.86 2.54 2.73
CA LEU A 112 -1.89 3.51 2.22
C LEU A 112 -2.58 4.73 1.62
N LEU A 113 -3.58 4.52 0.76
CA LEU A 113 -4.35 5.59 0.14
C LEU A 113 -5.07 6.44 1.19
N ALA A 114 -5.73 5.80 2.17
CA ALA A 114 -6.45 6.48 3.23
C ALA A 114 -5.52 7.32 4.11
N SER A 115 -4.33 6.80 4.43
CA SER A 115 -3.31 7.56 5.17
C SER A 115 -2.75 8.73 4.37
N LEU A 116 -2.44 8.54 3.07
CA LEU A 116 -1.96 9.62 2.20
C LEU A 116 -2.99 10.73 1.96
N SER A 117 -4.28 10.43 2.13
CA SER A 117 -5.39 11.38 1.97
C SER A 117 -5.86 11.97 3.29
N ASN A 118 -5.24 11.61 4.42
CA ASN A 118 -5.65 11.98 5.77
C ASN A 118 -7.13 11.62 6.08
N GLN A 119 -7.60 10.47 5.60
CA GLN A 119 -8.98 10.01 5.76
C GLN A 119 -9.06 8.95 6.88
N HIS A 120 -8.98 9.42 8.13
CA HIS A 120 -8.94 8.55 9.31
C HIS A 120 -10.17 7.65 9.43
N GLU A 121 -11.37 8.22 9.29
CA GLU A 121 -12.64 7.48 9.42
C GLU A 121 -12.74 6.34 8.40
N VAL A 122 -12.34 6.60 7.15
CA VAL A 122 -12.33 5.59 6.07
C VAL A 122 -11.34 4.46 6.39
N ARG A 123 -10.18 4.79 6.95
CA ARG A 123 -9.19 3.78 7.37
C ARG A 123 -9.73 2.90 8.50
N THR A 124 -10.42 3.48 9.47
CA THR A 124 -11.09 2.75 10.56
C THR A 124 -12.13 1.79 9.99
N GLN A 125 -12.96 2.24 9.05
CA GLN A 125 -13.95 1.39 8.38
C GLN A 125 -13.28 0.19 7.67
N PHE A 126 -12.20 0.43 6.93
CA PHE A 126 -11.43 -0.66 6.29
C PHE A 126 -10.85 -1.64 7.32
N ALA A 127 -10.35 -1.14 8.46
CA ALA A 127 -9.81 -1.97 9.52
C ALA A 127 -10.90 -2.83 10.18
N ASP A 128 -12.12 -2.31 10.30
CA ASP A 128 -13.26 -3.00 10.91
C ASP A 128 -13.72 -4.21 10.09
N TYR A 129 -13.55 -4.19 8.77
CA TYR A 129 -13.86 -5.34 7.90
C TYR A 129 -12.90 -6.52 8.05
N LEU A 130 -11.70 -6.32 8.59
CA LEU A 130 -10.73 -7.41 8.76
C LEU A 130 -11.08 -8.27 9.98
N VAL A 131 -10.77 -9.57 9.95
CA VAL A 131 -10.95 -10.45 11.11
C VAL A 131 -9.69 -11.30 11.33
N PRO A 132 -9.36 -11.70 12.57
CA PRO A 132 -8.09 -12.39 12.84
C PRO A 132 -7.97 -13.76 12.18
N GLN A 133 -9.08 -14.37 11.75
CA GLN A 133 -9.10 -15.71 11.14
C GLN A 133 -8.81 -15.69 9.63
N LEU A 134 -8.65 -14.51 9.02
CA LEU A 134 -8.35 -14.41 7.60
C LEU A 134 -6.99 -15.01 7.27
N GLN A 135 -6.96 -15.87 6.25
CA GLN A 135 -5.71 -16.36 5.67
C GLN A 135 -5.29 -15.44 4.53
N VAL A 136 -4.00 -15.10 4.49
CA VAL A 136 -3.43 -14.32 3.39
C VAL A 136 -3.58 -15.09 2.08
N GLU A 137 -4.02 -14.43 1.02
CA GLU A 137 -4.07 -15.03 -0.31
C GLU A 137 -2.66 -15.53 -0.74
N PRO A 138 -2.56 -16.61 -1.56
CA PRO A 138 -1.29 -17.00 -2.13
C PRO A 138 -0.76 -15.88 -3.03
N MET A 139 0.46 -15.43 -2.78
CA MET A 139 1.14 -14.48 -3.67
C MET A 139 2.56 -14.97 -3.96
N ALA A 140 3.28 -14.25 -4.82
CA ALA A 140 4.52 -14.74 -5.44
C ALA A 140 5.75 -14.64 -4.51
N ILE A 141 5.66 -13.96 -3.35
CA ILE A 141 6.80 -13.62 -2.48
C ILE A 141 6.81 -14.51 -1.22
N PRO A 142 7.90 -15.22 -0.88
CA PRO A 142 7.93 -16.21 0.20
C PRO A 142 7.70 -15.72 1.65
N GLU A 143 7.64 -14.41 1.90
CA GLU A 143 7.52 -13.81 3.25
C GLU A 143 6.10 -13.34 3.58
N GLU A 144 5.16 -13.55 2.66
CA GLU A 144 3.84 -12.93 2.62
C GLU A 144 2.87 -13.26 3.76
N PRO A 145 2.77 -14.51 4.28
CA PRO A 145 1.81 -14.79 5.35
C PRO A 145 2.02 -13.90 6.58
N LEU A 146 3.29 -13.65 6.92
CA LEU A 146 3.66 -12.80 8.06
C LEU A 146 3.40 -11.31 7.81
N HIS A 147 3.35 -10.86 6.55
CA HIS A 147 2.96 -9.50 6.26
C HIS A 147 1.46 -9.28 6.44
N GLY A 148 0.64 -10.29 6.13
CA GLY A 148 -0.78 -10.22 6.44
C GLY A 148 -1.05 -10.27 7.94
N ASP A 149 -0.34 -11.12 8.70
CA ASP A 149 -0.41 -11.12 10.17
C ASP A 149 -0.05 -9.74 10.74
N LEU A 150 1.00 -9.11 10.21
CA LEU A 150 1.38 -7.76 10.59
C LEU A 150 0.32 -6.72 10.21
N LEU A 151 -0.29 -6.84 9.02
CA LEU A 151 -1.37 -5.94 8.60
C LEU A 151 -2.59 -6.06 9.50
N LEU A 152 -2.93 -7.26 9.97
CA LEU A 152 -3.98 -7.49 10.97
C LEU A 152 -3.61 -6.85 12.33
N VAL A 153 -2.35 -6.96 12.76
CA VAL A 153 -1.87 -6.27 13.96
C VAL A 153 -2.00 -4.75 13.83
N ILE A 154 -1.59 -4.17 12.71
CA ILE A 154 -1.74 -2.73 12.44
C ILE A 154 -3.23 -2.36 12.39
N ALA A 155 -4.06 -3.15 11.70
CA ALA A 155 -5.50 -2.93 11.64
C ALA A 155 -6.11 -2.91 13.04
N SER A 156 -5.71 -3.81 13.93
CA SER A 156 -6.26 -3.90 15.29
C SER A 156 -6.17 -2.60 16.10
N SER A 157 -5.17 -1.75 15.87
CA SER A 157 -5.05 -0.45 16.55
C SER A 157 -5.84 0.68 15.90
N MET A 158 -6.41 0.45 14.72
CA MET A 158 -7.17 1.45 13.95
C MET A 158 -8.67 1.18 13.96
N ARG A 159 -9.10 0.05 14.54
CA ARG A 159 -10.51 -0.36 14.58
C ARG A 159 -11.33 0.45 15.57
N SER A 160 -12.63 0.47 15.33
CA SER A 160 -13.62 0.94 16.30
C SER A 160 -13.69 0.01 17.52
N GLU A 161 -13.59 -1.31 17.29
CA GLU A 161 -13.58 -2.33 18.33
C GLU A 161 -12.27 -3.14 18.33
N PRO A 162 -11.64 -3.34 19.50
CA PRO A 162 -10.39 -4.10 19.61
C PRO A 162 -10.51 -5.53 19.06
N MET A 163 -9.54 -5.91 18.22
CA MET A 163 -9.43 -7.25 17.68
C MET A 163 -8.36 -8.06 18.43
N ASN A 164 -8.65 -9.31 18.79
CA ASN A 164 -7.65 -10.19 19.41
C ASN A 164 -6.64 -10.69 18.36
N VAL A 165 -5.43 -10.14 18.41
CA VAL A 165 -4.30 -10.46 17.51
C VAL A 165 -3.18 -11.26 18.18
N THR A 166 -3.48 -11.93 19.30
CA THR A 166 -2.46 -12.67 20.08
C THR A 166 -1.77 -13.76 19.26
N GLN A 167 -2.52 -14.44 18.38
CA GLN A 167 -1.97 -15.47 17.50
C GLN A 167 -0.99 -14.87 16.49
N GLN A 168 -1.36 -13.78 15.82
CA GLN A 168 -0.53 -13.07 14.86
C GLN A 168 0.76 -12.56 15.51
N LEU A 169 0.64 -11.93 16.69
CA LEU A 169 1.81 -11.46 17.46
C LEU A 169 2.75 -12.62 17.83
N THR A 170 2.20 -13.76 18.23
CA THR A 170 2.98 -14.97 18.55
C THR A 170 3.72 -15.49 17.32
N GLN A 171 3.05 -15.56 16.16
CA GLN A 171 3.65 -16.01 14.90
C GLN A 171 4.78 -15.06 14.44
N LEU A 172 4.55 -13.75 14.51
CA LEU A 172 5.55 -12.73 14.20
C LEU A 172 6.77 -12.82 15.14
N GLY A 173 6.55 -12.99 16.44
CA GLY A 173 7.60 -13.15 17.45
C GLY A 173 8.48 -14.40 17.22
N ASN A 174 7.85 -15.52 16.88
CA ASN A 174 8.54 -16.80 16.64
C ASN A 174 9.21 -16.90 15.27
N SER A 175 8.90 -16.00 14.33
CA SER A 175 9.46 -16.03 12.98
C SER A 175 10.99 -15.89 12.96
N ARG A 176 11.67 -16.59 12.05
CA ARG A 176 13.10 -16.36 11.79
C ARG A 176 13.35 -15.25 10.78
N LYS A 177 12.28 -14.76 10.13
CA LYS A 177 12.35 -13.70 9.12
C LYS A 177 12.56 -12.35 9.80
N LYS A 178 13.60 -11.63 9.37
CA LYS A 178 14.00 -10.37 10.00
C LYS A 178 13.10 -9.21 9.61
N ARG A 179 12.63 -9.14 8.35
CA ARG A 179 11.84 -8.00 7.86
C ARG A 179 10.49 -7.83 8.58
N PRO A 180 9.63 -8.86 8.74
CA PRO A 180 8.39 -8.72 9.51
C PRO A 180 8.63 -8.28 10.97
N LYS A 181 9.74 -8.73 11.58
CA LYS A 181 10.13 -8.32 12.94
C LYS A 181 10.51 -6.84 13.03
N LEU A 182 11.27 -6.34 12.06
CA LEU A 182 11.64 -4.92 12.00
C LEU A 182 10.42 -4.03 11.82
N LEU A 183 9.47 -4.45 10.97
CA LEU A 183 8.21 -3.73 10.80
C LEU A 183 7.32 -3.76 12.05
N LEU A 184 7.26 -4.90 12.75
CA LEU A 184 6.59 -4.98 14.05
C LEU A 184 7.27 -4.07 15.09
N GLN A 185 8.59 -3.99 15.09
CA GLN A 185 9.35 -3.07 15.94
C GLN A 185 9.05 -1.60 15.61
N ALA A 186 8.99 -1.24 14.33
CA ALA A 186 8.58 0.09 13.88
C ALA A 186 7.16 0.42 14.37
N PHE A 187 6.21 -0.50 14.18
CA PHE A 187 4.85 -0.31 14.66
C PHE A 187 4.78 -0.10 16.18
N HIS A 188 5.48 -0.91 16.98
CA HIS A 188 5.54 -0.71 18.42
C HIS A 188 6.21 0.61 18.82
N ALA A 189 7.25 1.04 18.11
CA ALA A 189 7.88 2.33 18.33
C ALA A 189 6.91 3.48 18.05
N LEU A 190 6.11 3.38 16.98
CA LEU A 190 5.04 4.33 16.67
C LEU A 190 3.99 4.42 17.79
N GLN A 191 3.57 3.27 18.33
CA GLN A 191 2.60 3.22 19.45
C GLN A 191 3.17 3.86 20.73
N ASN A 192 4.47 3.70 20.98
CA ASN A 192 5.15 4.16 22.20
C ASN A 192 5.79 5.56 22.08
N ASP A 193 5.47 6.31 21.03
CA ASP A 193 6.05 7.64 20.79
C ASP A 193 7.59 7.68 20.63
N ASP A 194 8.20 6.58 20.19
CA ASP A 194 9.65 6.45 20.00
C ASP A 194 10.03 6.67 18.52
N GLN A 195 10.12 7.94 18.12
CA GLN A 195 10.41 8.34 16.74
C GLN A 195 11.79 7.84 16.27
N ALA A 196 12.81 7.83 17.13
CA ALA A 196 14.16 7.40 16.77
C ALA A 196 14.20 5.90 16.41
N LYS A 197 13.58 5.06 17.25
CA LYS A 197 13.51 3.62 17.01
C LYS A 197 12.61 3.29 15.82
N PHE A 198 11.54 4.06 15.61
CA PHE A 198 10.70 3.96 14.43
C PHE A 198 11.53 4.15 13.15
N THR A 199 12.24 5.28 13.05
CA THR A 199 13.07 5.62 11.88
C THR A 199 14.12 4.56 11.62
N GLN A 200 14.85 4.14 12.66
CA GLN A 200 15.86 3.08 12.55
C GLN A 200 15.28 1.76 12.03
N SER A 201 14.10 1.39 12.51
CA SER A 201 13.44 0.13 12.12
C SER A 201 12.93 0.17 10.68
N ILE A 202 12.40 1.32 10.23
CA ILE A 202 11.97 1.53 8.84
C ILE A 202 13.16 1.45 7.87
N ILE A 203 14.28 2.12 8.19
CA ILE A 203 15.51 2.05 7.39
C ILE A 203 15.98 0.60 7.26
N ALA A 204 16.17 -0.09 8.39
CA ALA A 204 16.63 -1.47 8.39
C ALA A 204 15.68 -2.44 7.67
N SER A 205 14.36 -2.22 7.74
CA SER A 205 13.38 -3.02 6.99
C SER A 205 13.51 -2.79 5.49
N THR A 206 13.62 -1.53 5.08
CA THR A 206 13.72 -1.11 3.68
C THR A 206 15.01 -1.63 3.05
N ASP A 207 16.13 -1.55 3.76
CA ASP A 207 17.42 -2.09 3.29
C ASP A 207 17.32 -3.60 3.03
N ARG A 208 16.61 -4.34 3.89
CA ARG A 208 16.37 -5.78 3.68
C ARG A 208 15.45 -6.06 2.51
N PHE A 209 14.47 -5.20 2.28
CA PHE A 209 13.58 -5.31 1.13
C PHE A 209 14.37 -5.16 -0.17
N VAL A 210 15.22 -4.13 -0.26
CA VAL A 210 16.08 -3.87 -1.42
C VAL A 210 17.06 -5.01 -1.68
N ASN A 211 17.69 -5.54 -0.63
CA ASN A 211 18.69 -6.60 -0.72
C ASN A 211 18.07 -8.02 -0.71
N SER A 212 16.77 -8.16 -0.93
CA SER A 212 16.13 -9.47 -1.05
C SER A 212 16.27 -10.01 -2.47
N SER A 213 16.43 -11.33 -2.63
CA SER A 213 16.55 -11.98 -3.94
C SER A 213 15.34 -11.77 -4.87
N ALA A 214 14.21 -11.29 -4.34
CA ALA A 214 13.06 -10.86 -5.13
C ALA A 214 13.34 -9.59 -5.95
N CYS A 215 14.29 -8.74 -5.52
CA CYS A 215 14.69 -7.52 -6.22
C CYS A 215 15.94 -7.70 -7.11
N GLU A 216 16.69 -8.80 -6.96
CA GLU A 216 17.93 -9.07 -7.72
C GLU A 216 17.68 -9.39 -9.21
N ASN A 217 16.47 -9.83 -9.57
CA ASN A 217 16.09 -10.15 -10.94
C ASN A 217 15.50 -8.93 -11.69
N ASN A 218 16.28 -7.90 -12.05
CA ASN A 218 15.91 -6.83 -13.00
C ASN A 218 14.55 -6.07 -12.85
N VAL A 219 13.78 -6.26 -11.77
CA VAL A 219 12.53 -5.53 -11.47
C VAL A 219 12.82 -4.22 -10.70
N LEU A 220 13.92 -3.54 -11.08
CA LEU A 220 14.67 -2.64 -10.20
C LEU A 220 14.07 -1.23 -9.99
N LEU A 221 13.02 -0.84 -10.72
CA LEU A 221 12.39 0.50 -10.61
C LEU A 221 11.05 0.52 -9.86
N ASP A 222 10.36 -0.61 -9.73
CA ASP A 222 8.97 -0.69 -9.22
C ASP A 222 8.84 -1.22 -7.77
N ALA A 223 9.96 -1.54 -7.12
CA ALA A 223 9.95 -2.09 -5.78
C ALA A 223 9.68 -0.98 -4.75
N THR A 224 8.41 -0.69 -4.50
CA THR A 224 7.94 0.15 -3.39
C THR A 224 7.66 -0.70 -2.16
N ALA A 225 8.20 -0.25 -1.03
CA ALA A 225 8.00 -0.82 0.29
C ALA A 225 6.63 -0.37 0.85
N LYS A 226 5.52 -0.95 0.35
CA LYS A 226 4.16 -0.47 0.64
C LYS A 226 3.77 -0.55 2.12
N LEU A 227 4.20 -1.58 2.84
CA LEU A 227 3.87 -1.74 4.25
C LEU A 227 4.66 -0.75 5.12
N GLU A 228 5.93 -0.53 4.79
CA GLU A 228 6.73 0.56 5.34
C GLU A 228 6.06 1.92 5.06
N SER A 229 5.56 2.14 3.84
CA SER A 229 4.86 3.38 3.44
C SER A 229 3.59 3.62 4.25
N VAL A 230 2.81 2.57 4.55
CA VAL A 230 1.65 2.68 5.45
C VAL A 230 2.09 3.16 6.84
N LEU A 231 3.13 2.55 7.43
CA LEU A 231 3.63 2.95 8.74
C LEU A 231 4.12 4.40 8.76
N VAL A 232 4.80 4.86 7.70
CA VAL A 232 5.22 6.26 7.56
C VAL A 232 4.02 7.19 7.40
N GLY A 233 2.98 6.78 6.67
CA GLY A 233 1.71 7.51 6.60
C GLY A 233 1.06 7.68 7.97
N LEU A 234 1.01 6.62 8.77
CA LEU A 234 0.48 6.67 10.14
C LEU A 234 1.33 7.56 11.06
N ALA A 235 2.66 7.54 10.90
CA ALA A 235 3.56 8.44 11.63
C ALA A 235 3.32 9.91 11.30
N TRP A 236 3.08 10.22 10.03
CA TRP A 236 2.73 11.57 9.58
C TRP A 236 1.45 12.09 10.23
N GLU A 237 0.41 11.25 10.28
CA GLU A 237 -0.85 11.59 10.95
C GLU A 237 -0.68 11.84 12.46
N LYS A 238 0.31 11.18 13.05
CA LYS A 238 0.71 11.38 14.45
C LYS A 238 1.52 12.67 14.67
N GLY A 239 1.79 13.43 13.61
CA GLY A 239 2.54 14.69 13.63
C GLY A 239 4.02 14.54 13.34
N TRP A 240 4.54 13.35 13.02
CA TRP A 240 5.95 13.13 12.69
C TRP A 240 6.23 13.50 11.23
N GLN A 241 6.18 14.79 10.94
CA GLN A 241 6.38 15.33 9.59
C GLN A 241 7.86 15.51 9.22
N ASP A 242 8.76 15.43 10.20
CA ASP A 242 10.19 15.65 10.11
C ASP A 242 11.01 14.35 10.02
N LEU A 243 10.37 13.24 9.65
CA LEU A 243 11.07 11.97 9.41
C LEU A 243 12.04 12.12 8.24
N ASP A 244 13.32 12.17 8.55
CA ASP A 244 14.40 12.20 7.57
C ASP A 244 14.95 10.80 7.32
N PHE A 245 14.85 10.35 6.07
CA PHE A 245 15.30 9.04 5.64
C PHE A 245 16.48 9.21 4.67
N PRO A 246 17.50 8.33 4.73
CA PRO A 246 18.51 8.25 3.70
C PRO A 246 17.88 8.11 2.31
N PHE A 247 18.49 8.70 1.28
CA PHE A 247 17.94 8.73 -0.07
C PHE A 247 17.49 7.35 -0.58
N GLU A 248 18.31 6.31 -0.35
CA GLU A 248 18.00 4.94 -0.76
C GLU A 248 16.72 4.39 -0.12
N THR A 249 16.51 4.70 1.17
CA THR A 249 15.28 4.37 1.89
C THR A 249 14.12 5.22 1.38
N ALA A 250 14.30 6.54 1.30
CA ALA A 250 13.26 7.48 0.87
C ALA A 250 12.73 7.16 -0.53
N ALA A 251 13.62 6.76 -1.45
CA ALA A 251 13.24 6.35 -2.80
C ALA A 251 12.28 5.15 -2.81
N ARG A 252 12.27 4.30 -1.77
CA ARG A 252 11.41 3.10 -1.72
C ARG A 252 10.08 3.32 -1.01
N LEU A 253 9.86 4.50 -0.43
CA LEU A 253 8.69 4.82 0.40
C LEU A 253 7.77 5.81 -0.29
N ILE A 254 6.47 5.49 -0.38
CA ILE A 254 5.47 6.48 -0.78
C ILE A 254 5.09 7.29 0.47
N THR A 255 5.39 8.58 0.44
CA THR A 255 5.11 9.56 1.50
C THR A 255 4.34 10.76 0.94
N HIS A 256 3.63 11.52 1.79
CA HIS A 256 2.94 12.77 1.40
C HIS A 256 3.84 13.70 0.58
N ARG A 257 5.05 13.96 1.12
CA ARG A 257 6.07 14.80 0.46
C ARG A 257 6.45 14.26 -0.91
N SER A 258 6.66 12.96 -1.03
CA SER A 258 7.15 12.35 -2.26
C SER A 258 6.15 12.36 -3.43
N ILE A 259 4.85 12.34 -3.13
CA ILE A 259 3.81 12.46 -4.16
C ILE A 259 3.31 13.91 -4.34
N GLY A 260 3.84 14.86 -3.57
CA GLY A 260 3.50 16.27 -3.67
C GLY A 260 2.16 16.62 -3.03
N ILE A 261 1.76 15.90 -1.97
CA ILE A 261 0.69 16.32 -1.07
C ILE A 261 1.33 17.16 0.04
N ALA A 262 0.98 18.45 0.08
CA ALA A 262 1.48 19.36 1.11
C ALA A 262 0.94 18.98 2.50
N PRO A 263 1.68 19.28 3.60
CA PRO A 263 1.15 19.22 4.96
C PRO A 263 -0.08 20.13 5.16
#